data_AF-A0A7Y3P7D8-F1
#
_entry.id   AF-A0A7Y3P7D8-F1
#
_cell.length_a   1.000
_cell.length_b   1.000
_cell.length_c   1.000
_cell.angle_alpha   90.00
_cell.angle_beta   90.00
_cell.angle_gamma   90.00
#
_symmetry.space_group_name_H-M   'P 1'
#
loop_
_entity.id
_entity.type
_entity.pdbx_description
1 polymer ?
#
loop_
_entity_poly.entity_id
_entity_poly.type
_entity_poly.pdbx_seq_one_letter_code
_entity_poly.pdbx_strand_id
1 'polypeptide(L)' 'DLDATLGLYTGPTREEMLSADANGVLPARIYLYQRALEDVSPDLPALKKELRLTLRHELAHHFGFDDEELARAWPEGA' A
#
# COMPACT_ATOMS: atom_id res chain seq x y z
N ASP A 1 -18.22 -9.83 -2.05
CA ASP A 1 -17.13 -9.55 -1.10
C ASP A 1 -16.50 -8.22 -1.41
N LEU A 2 -16.71 -7.23 -0.55
CA LEU A 2 -16.02 -5.94 -0.60
C LEU A 2 -14.70 -5.98 0.21
N ASP A 3 -14.32 -7.15 0.74
CA ASP A 3 -13.06 -7.39 1.46
C ASP A 3 -11.94 -7.87 0.50
N ALA A 4 -11.97 -7.43 -0.75
CA ALA A 4 -10.92 -7.79 -1.69
C ALA A 4 -9.63 -7.04 -1.33
N THR A 5 -8.62 -7.75 -0.83
CA THR A 5 -7.27 -7.21 -0.68
C THR A 5 -6.76 -6.73 -2.05
N LEU A 6 -6.59 -5.42 -2.21
CA LEU A 6 -6.14 -4.80 -3.47
C LEU A 6 -4.63 -4.76 -3.60
N GLY A 7 -3.94 -4.67 -2.47
CA GLY A 7 -2.49 -4.68 -2.37
C GLY A 7 -2.03 -5.33 -1.08
N LEU A 8 -0.73 -5.64 -1.03
CA LEU A 8 -0.09 -6.17 0.17
C LEU A 8 1.34 -5.69 0.26
N TYR A 9 1.63 -4.96 1.32
CA TYR A 9 2.98 -4.72 1.80
C TYR A 9 3.52 -5.94 2.58
N THR A 10 4.75 -6.35 2.27
CA THR A 10 5.47 -7.36 3.05
C THR A 10 6.91 -6.95 3.27
N GLY A 11 7.43 -7.26 4.46
CA GLY A 11 8.83 -7.02 4.82
C GLY A 11 8.98 -5.94 5.91
N PRO A 12 10.22 -5.65 6.29
CA PRO A 12 10.54 -4.71 7.36
C PRO A 12 10.13 -3.28 6.99
N THR A 13 9.55 -2.54 7.92
CA THR A 13 9.32 -1.09 7.78
C THR A 13 10.63 -0.37 7.43
N ARG A 14 10.52 0.87 6.94
CA ARG A 14 11.70 1.66 6.63
C ARG A 14 12.63 1.83 7.84
N GLU A 15 12.08 2.01 9.03
CA GLU A 15 12.87 2.16 10.26
C GLU A 15 13.61 0.88 10.60
N GLU A 16 12.94 -0.27 10.49
CA GLU A 16 13.56 -1.59 10.69
C GLU A 16 14.68 -1.86 9.67
N MET A 17 14.50 -1.46 8.39
CA MET A 17 15.55 -1.56 7.37
C MET A 17 16.78 -0.68 7.65
N LEU A 18 16.61 0.44 8.35
CA LEU A 18 17.69 1.36 8.70
C LEU A 18 18.38 1.00 10.02
N SER A 19 17.84 0.03 10.76
CA SER A 19 18.40 -0.42 12.03
C SER A 19 19.73 -1.18 11.82
N ALA A 20 20.60 -1.15 12.83
CA ALA A 20 21.85 -1.91 12.81
C ALA A 20 21.64 -3.44 12.73
N ASP A 21 20.44 -3.89 13.09
CA ASP A 21 20.03 -5.30 13.11
C ASP A 21 19.41 -5.76 11.78
N ALA A 22 19.34 -4.89 10.76
CA ALA A 22 18.77 -5.22 9.44
C ALA A 22 19.57 -6.27 8.63
N ASN A 23 20.66 -6.82 9.18
CA ASN A 23 21.49 -7.81 8.51
C ASN A 23 20.70 -9.09 8.18
N GLY A 24 20.55 -9.38 6.89
CA GLY A 24 19.85 -10.57 6.40
C GLY A 24 18.35 -10.40 6.20
N VAL A 25 17.79 -9.20 6.41
CA VAL A 25 16.37 -8.95 6.16
C VAL A 25 16.12 -8.78 4.66
N LEU A 26 15.08 -9.44 4.14
CA LEU A 26 14.68 -9.30 2.74
C LEU A 26 14.13 -7.90 2.49
N PRO A 27 14.34 -7.33 1.28
CA PRO A 27 13.79 -6.03 0.94
C PRO A 27 12.26 -6.07 1.01
N ALA A 28 11.68 -4.97 1.47
CA ALA A 28 10.25 -4.78 1.46
C ALA A 28 9.69 -4.86 0.02
N ARG A 29 8.47 -5.39 -0.11
CA ARG A 29 7.77 -5.54 -1.39
C ARG A 29 6.33 -5.09 -1.25
N ILE A 30 5.83 -4.45 -2.30
CA ILE A 30 4.42 -4.13 -2.45
C ILE A 30 3.88 -4.98 -3.60
N TYR A 31 2.87 -5.79 -3.31
CA TYR A 31 2.10 -6.52 -4.30
C TYR A 31 0.85 -5.72 -4.64
N LEU A 32 0.51 -5.65 -5.92
CA LEU A 32 -0.74 -5.08 -6.42
C LEU A 32 -1.49 -6.17 -7.17
N TYR A 33 -2.72 -6.45 -6.77
CA TYR A 33 -3.51 -7.55 -7.32
C TYR A 33 -4.35 -7.04 -8.47
N GLN A 34 -3.81 -7.19 -9.70
CA GLN A 34 -4.42 -6.64 -10.91
C GLN A 34 -5.92 -6.95 -11.04
N ARG A 35 -6.33 -8.22 -10.90
CA ARG A 35 -7.76 -8.58 -11.02
C ARG A 35 -8.63 -7.93 -9.95
N ALA A 36 -8.17 -7.89 -8.70
CA ALA A 36 -8.92 -7.26 -7.62
C ALA A 36 -9.10 -5.75 -7.87
N LEU A 37 -8.04 -5.08 -8.36
CA LEU A 37 -8.09 -3.66 -8.76
C LEU A 37 -9.03 -3.42 -9.95
N GLU A 38 -9.01 -4.30 -10.94
CA GLU A 38 -9.91 -4.24 -12.11
C GLU A 38 -11.38 -4.48 -11.71
N ASP A 39 -11.64 -5.43 -10.81
CA ASP A 39 -13.00 -5.80 -10.37
C ASP A 39 -13.72 -4.65 -9.64
N VAL A 40 -12.97 -3.77 -8.97
CA VAL A 40 -13.52 -2.58 -8.28
C VAL A 40 -13.51 -1.32 -9.14
N SER A 41 -12.95 -1.38 -10.35
CA SER A 41 -12.73 -0.22 -11.21
C SER A 41 -13.58 -0.29 -12.49
N PRO A 42 -14.55 0.61 -12.70
CA PRO A 42 -15.45 0.54 -13.85
C PRO A 42 -14.77 0.84 -15.20
N ASP A 43 -13.65 1.55 -15.19
CA ASP A 43 -12.90 1.94 -16.39
C ASP A 43 -11.41 2.18 -16.11
N LEU A 44 -10.65 2.45 -17.18
CA LEU A 44 -9.21 2.69 -17.08
C LEU A 44 -8.85 3.93 -16.23
N PRO A 45 -9.54 5.08 -16.34
CA PRO A 45 -9.35 6.20 -15.40
C PRO A 45 -9.54 5.81 -13.94
N ALA A 46 -10.61 5.09 -13.60
CA ALA A 46 -10.88 4.63 -12.24
C ALA A 46 -9.81 3.64 -11.78
N LEU A 47 -9.40 2.68 -12.62
CA LEU A 47 -8.32 1.75 -12.31
C LEU A 47 -6.99 2.47 -12.01
N LYS A 48 -6.66 3.50 -12.80
CA LYS A 48 -5.47 4.32 -12.55
C LYS A 48 -5.59 5.14 -11.27
N LYS A 49 -6.80 5.51 -10.85
CA LYS A 49 -7.03 6.17 -9.55
C LYS A 49 -6.80 5.14 -8.44
N GLU A 50 -7.51 4.03 -8.49
CA GLU A 50 -7.45 2.96 -7.49
C GLU A 50 -6.02 2.43 -7.30
N LEU A 51 -5.31 2.16 -8.38
CA LEU A 51 -3.91 1.71 -8.32
C LEU A 51 -2.99 2.71 -7.61
N ARG A 52 -3.21 4.02 -7.80
CA ARG A 52 -2.42 5.05 -7.10
C ARG A 52 -2.80 5.13 -5.63
N LEU A 53 -4.07 4.92 -5.31
CA LEU A 53 -4.56 4.88 -3.95
C LEU A 53 -3.92 3.69 -3.22
N THR A 54 -4.20 2.47 -3.66
CA THR A 54 -3.63 1.25 -3.06
C THR A 54 -2.11 1.32 -2.90
N LEU A 55 -1.37 1.79 -3.92
CA LEU A 55 0.08 1.93 -3.80
C LEU A 55 0.51 2.93 -2.73
N ARG A 56 -0.21 4.05 -2.57
CA ARG A 56 0.09 5.06 -1.56
C ARG A 56 -0.19 4.56 -0.16
N HIS A 57 -1.30 3.86 0.05
CA HIS A 57 -1.58 3.18 1.32
C HIS A 57 -0.43 2.24 1.73
N GLU A 58 -0.04 1.32 0.84
CA GLU A 58 1.02 0.35 1.15
C GLU A 58 2.38 1.02 1.38
N LEU A 59 2.69 2.10 0.63
CA LEU A 59 3.90 2.89 0.89
C LEU A 59 3.84 3.62 2.23
N ALA A 60 2.69 4.17 2.60
CA ALA A 60 2.54 4.89 3.86
C ALA A 60 2.76 3.97 5.06
N HIS A 61 2.22 2.74 5.04
CA HIS A 61 2.54 1.73 6.04
C HIS A 61 4.03 1.37 6.09
N HIS A 62 4.71 1.29 4.94
CA HIS A 62 6.17 1.12 4.91
C HIS A 62 6.91 2.25 5.66
N PHE A 63 6.41 3.48 5.58
CA PHE A 63 6.95 4.64 6.28
C PHE A 63 6.46 4.77 7.74
N GLY A 64 5.63 3.84 8.23
CA GLY A 64 5.14 3.82 9.61
C GLY A 64 3.86 4.61 9.86
N PHE A 65 3.17 5.07 8.82
CA PHE A 65 1.88 5.75 8.98
C PHE A 65 0.77 4.72 9.25
N ASP A 66 -0.10 5.05 10.20
CA ASP A 66 -1.35 4.33 10.40
C ASP A 66 -2.50 4.89 9.54
N ASP A 67 -3.64 4.18 9.55
CA ASP A 67 -4.83 4.53 8.76
C ASP A 67 -5.41 5.90 9.15
N GLU A 68 -5.33 6.29 10.43
CA GLU A 68 -5.86 7.56 10.91
C GLU A 68 -4.99 8.74 10.43
N GLU A 69 -3.67 8.56 10.46
CA GLU A 69 -2.71 9.53 9.93
C GLU A 69 -2.85 9.71 8.42
N LEU A 70 -3.08 8.62 7.69
CA LEU A 70 -3.37 8.61 6.26
C LEU A 70 -4.66 9.36 5.94
N ALA A 71 -5.76 9.06 6.64
CA ALA A 71 -7.04 9.73 6.44
C ALA A 71 -6.94 11.25 6.70
N ARG A 72 -6.14 11.67 7.69
CA ARG A 72 -5.89 13.09 7.98
C ARG A 72 -5.00 13.75 6.93
N ALA A 73 -3.97 13.08 6.44
CA ALA A 73 -3.03 13.62 5.47
C ALA A 73 -3.62 13.62 4.04
N TRP A 74 -4.51 12.69 3.72
CA TRP A 74 -5.06 12.47 2.38
C TRP A 74 -6.58 12.22 2.38
N PRO A 75 -7.40 13.25 2.65
CA PRO A 75 -8.86 13.10 2.72
C PRO A 75 -9.51 12.70 1.38
N GLU A 76 -8.82 12.91 0.25
CA GLU A 76 -9.26 12.51 -1.10
C GLU A 76 -9.22 10.98 -1.33
N GLY A 77 -8.73 10.23 -0.35
CA GLY A 77 -8.30 8.85 -0.44
C GLY A 77 -6.78 8.77 -0.39
N ALA A 78 -6.26 8.04 0.59
CA ALA A 78 -5.15 7.17 0.30
C ALA A 78 -5.67 6.03 -0.57
#